data_AF-A0A1Q6A3X2-F1
#
_entry.id   AF-A0A1Q6A3X2-F1
#
_cell.length_a   1.000
_cell.length_b   1.000
_cell.length_c   1.000
_cell.angle_alpha   90.00
_cell.angle_beta   90.00
_cell.angle_gamma   90.00
#
_symmetry.space_group_name_H-M   'P 1'
#
loop_
_entity.id
_entity.type
_entity.pdbx_description
1 polymer ?
#
loop_
_entity_poly.entity_id
_entity_poly.type
_entity_poly.pdbx_seq_one_letter_code
_entity_poly.pdbx_strand_id
1 'polypeptide(L)'
;MQLDITKRCADSLRTFTQNNYGIQLKSSHAHELVAAYMGYSSRAALLADNKCPITNLREANLLILTPTAPIKERRTKLEGLPENLPDDIAEGVYLPLYDEKWILHKIWPTLEYLGKALADQHIQSKPLFYRDQAVQREGVKLEFHNGEVAIAVFREYVSPSLTLSSMRNVTRGVVDVFQLRRVACHIGYVLADHHSAEAETLDAAIVKMRDIYHGIISSAPFFNDVPPPAAPEPTFGEWLAKQKNRDSPLGDLAQKRGFKDRTDNWPNYDGEEAYDEYLKLSNAPMGARATLEKAWKTYKAFLKRKQSPKPSKGSLKPVSKKHDPRAIVFVKNTKPLHHSKRTIEQFVAGDKAWISWEGRKAIPVTVLETDEFSYTFKIERPLKSAGDQHNVKLDEVRSTPELACINHITF
;
A
#
# COMPACT_ATOMS: atom_id res chain seq x y z
N MET A 1 4.48 -35.38 -22.63
CA MET A 1 3.88 -34.15 -23.20
C MET A 1 4.32 -32.87 -22.45
N GLN A 2 4.23 -32.77 -21.12
CA GLN A 2 4.73 -31.62 -20.33
C GLN A 2 6.23 -31.33 -20.52
N LEU A 3 7.04 -32.39 -20.54
CA LEU A 3 8.48 -32.31 -20.81
C LEU A 3 8.79 -31.83 -22.24
N ASP A 4 7.86 -31.99 -23.18
CA ASP A 4 8.07 -31.58 -24.56
C ASP A 4 7.92 -30.05 -24.70
N ILE A 5 6.83 -29.47 -24.20
CA ILE A 5 6.59 -28.01 -24.23
C ILE A 5 7.73 -27.24 -23.56
N THR A 6 8.07 -27.62 -22.33
CA THR A 6 9.12 -26.94 -21.56
C THR A 6 10.52 -27.08 -22.18
N LYS A 7 10.79 -28.21 -22.84
CA LYS A 7 12.02 -28.43 -23.59
C LYS A 7 12.07 -27.55 -24.83
N ARG A 8 10.99 -27.46 -25.60
CA ARG A 8 10.95 -26.62 -26.80
C ARG A 8 11.13 -25.14 -26.49
N CYS A 9 10.46 -24.64 -25.45
CA CYS A 9 10.69 -23.27 -24.96
C CYS A 9 12.16 -23.05 -24.54
N ALA A 10 12.77 -24.03 -23.85
CA ALA A 10 14.16 -23.90 -23.43
C ALA A 10 15.14 -23.95 -24.60
N ASP A 11 14.94 -24.86 -25.55
CA ASP A 11 15.78 -24.98 -26.76
C ASP A 11 15.63 -23.76 -27.67
N SER A 12 14.41 -23.21 -27.79
CA SER A 12 14.16 -21.95 -28.49
C SER A 12 14.84 -20.77 -27.83
N LEU A 13 14.75 -20.64 -26.50
CA LEU A 13 15.44 -19.58 -25.76
C LEU A 13 16.96 -19.64 -25.97
N ARG A 14 17.55 -20.83 -25.92
CA ARG A 14 19.00 -21.00 -26.16
C ARG A 14 19.40 -20.61 -27.58
N THR A 15 18.59 -20.99 -28.56
CA THR A 15 18.80 -20.64 -29.98
C THR A 15 18.68 -19.13 -30.17
N PHE A 16 17.65 -18.53 -29.58
CA PHE A 16 17.40 -17.10 -29.61
C PHE A 16 18.56 -16.29 -29.01
N THR A 17 19.06 -16.68 -27.83
CA THR A 17 20.16 -15.96 -27.18
C THR A 17 21.48 -16.12 -27.94
N GLN A 18 21.72 -17.30 -28.52
CA GLN A 18 22.90 -17.55 -29.33
C GLN A 18 22.88 -16.71 -30.61
N ASN A 19 21.74 -16.68 -31.32
CA ASN A 19 21.63 -16.02 -32.61
C ASN A 19 21.61 -14.49 -32.50
N ASN A 20 20.93 -13.94 -31.48
CA ASN A 20 20.77 -12.48 -31.35
C ASN A 20 21.86 -11.81 -30.53
N TYR A 21 22.48 -12.53 -29.58
CA TYR A 21 23.44 -11.95 -28.64
C TYR A 21 24.78 -12.68 -28.58
N GLY A 22 24.94 -13.80 -29.31
CA GLY A 22 26.15 -14.64 -29.22
C GLY A 22 26.31 -15.32 -27.86
N ILE A 23 25.23 -15.43 -27.06
CA ILE A 23 25.27 -15.96 -25.70
C ILE A 23 24.81 -17.43 -25.69
N GLN A 24 25.75 -18.32 -25.34
CA GLN A 24 25.46 -19.74 -25.18
C GLN A 24 24.89 -20.02 -23.79
N LEU A 25 23.57 -20.17 -23.70
CA LEU A 25 22.87 -20.47 -22.45
C LEU A 25 22.92 -21.98 -22.14
N LYS A 26 23.24 -22.35 -20.89
CA LYS A 26 23.18 -23.75 -20.43
C LYS A 26 21.73 -24.25 -20.42
N SER A 27 21.53 -25.54 -20.72
CA SER A 27 20.19 -26.16 -20.71
C SER A 27 19.47 -26.00 -19.36
N SER A 28 20.19 -26.19 -18.25
CA SER A 28 19.64 -26.02 -16.90
C SER A 28 19.13 -24.60 -16.67
N HIS A 29 19.92 -23.58 -17.03
CA HIS A 29 19.51 -22.18 -16.91
C HIS A 29 18.31 -21.86 -17.80
N ALA A 30 18.30 -22.34 -19.05
CA ALA A 30 17.17 -22.12 -19.96
C ALA A 30 15.86 -22.66 -19.38
N HIS A 31 15.86 -23.87 -18.82
CA HIS A 31 14.67 -24.42 -18.18
C HIS A 31 14.22 -23.65 -16.94
N GLU A 32 15.15 -23.14 -16.14
CA GLU A 32 14.82 -22.31 -14.97
C GLU A 32 14.22 -20.96 -15.38
N LEU A 33 14.72 -20.36 -16.46
CA LEU A 33 14.15 -19.13 -17.01
C LEU A 33 12.76 -19.38 -17.59
N VAL A 34 12.57 -20.45 -18.37
CA VAL A 34 11.24 -20.85 -18.87
C VAL A 34 10.27 -21.00 -17.70
N ALA A 35 10.68 -21.65 -16.61
CA ALA A 35 9.83 -21.78 -15.42
C ALA A 35 9.46 -20.42 -14.81
N ALA A 36 10.41 -19.48 -14.75
CA ALA A 36 10.16 -18.12 -14.29
C ALA A 36 9.16 -17.37 -15.17
N TYR A 37 9.29 -17.47 -16.50
CA TYR A 37 8.34 -16.87 -17.46
C TYR A 37 6.95 -17.50 -17.38
N MET A 38 6.86 -18.77 -17.00
CA MET A 38 5.59 -19.46 -16.72
C MET A 38 5.02 -19.15 -15.31
N GLY A 39 5.71 -18.29 -14.54
CA GLY A 39 5.32 -17.81 -13.22
C GLY A 39 5.68 -18.71 -12.04
N TYR A 40 6.62 -19.64 -12.22
CA TYR A 40 7.11 -20.54 -11.17
C TYR A 40 8.46 -20.11 -10.62
N SER A 41 8.70 -20.44 -9.36
CA SER A 41 9.98 -20.17 -8.68
C SER A 41 11.12 -21.10 -9.14
N SER A 42 10.81 -22.25 -9.75
CA SER A 42 11.79 -23.20 -10.27
C SER A 42 11.20 -24.13 -11.32
N ARG A 43 12.08 -24.79 -12.10
CA ARG A 43 11.68 -25.86 -13.02
C ARG A 43 10.97 -27.00 -12.29
N ALA A 44 11.45 -27.39 -11.11
CA ALA A 44 10.83 -28.45 -10.32
C ALA A 44 9.39 -28.07 -9.91
N ALA A 45 9.15 -26.81 -9.53
CA ALA A 45 7.81 -26.33 -9.19
C ALA A 45 6.86 -26.36 -10.39
N LEU A 46 7.34 -25.94 -11.58
CA LEU A 46 6.57 -26.02 -12.83
C LEU A 46 6.18 -27.47 -13.17
N LEU A 47 7.09 -28.43 -12.97
CA LEU A 47 6.84 -29.84 -13.25
C LEU A 47 5.96 -30.52 -12.21
N ALA A 48 5.94 -30.01 -10.97
CA ALA A 48 5.13 -30.53 -9.88
C ALA A 48 3.68 -29.99 -9.87
N ASP A 49 3.36 -28.99 -10.71
CA ASP A 49 1.99 -28.45 -10.79
C ASP A 49 1.06 -29.41 -11.53
N ASN A 50 0.33 -30.20 -10.74
CA ASN A 50 -0.71 -31.09 -11.23
C ASN A 50 -2.08 -30.42 -11.34
N LYS A 51 -2.26 -29.21 -10.79
CA LYS A 51 -3.55 -28.49 -10.81
C LYS A 51 -3.75 -27.75 -12.12
N CYS A 52 -2.72 -27.06 -12.59
CA CYS A 52 -2.73 -26.29 -13.83
C CYS A 52 -1.51 -26.65 -14.68
N PRO A 53 -1.38 -27.90 -15.15
CA PRO A 53 -0.19 -28.32 -15.86
C PRO A 53 -0.03 -27.58 -17.20
N ILE A 54 1.21 -27.34 -17.63
CA ILE A 54 1.51 -26.63 -18.89
C ILE A 54 0.92 -27.33 -20.13
N THR A 55 0.62 -28.62 -20.04
CA THR A 55 -0.02 -29.37 -21.13
C THR A 55 -1.40 -28.85 -21.49
N ASN A 56 -2.06 -28.15 -20.56
CA ASN A 56 -3.39 -27.59 -20.75
C ASN A 56 -3.34 -26.23 -21.45
N LEU A 57 -2.17 -25.78 -21.94
CA LEU A 57 -2.04 -24.47 -22.59
C LEU A 57 -3.00 -24.30 -23.77
N ARG A 58 -3.34 -25.40 -24.46
CA ARG A 58 -4.33 -25.40 -25.55
C ARG A 58 -5.77 -25.13 -25.10
N GLU A 59 -6.06 -25.35 -23.82
CA GLU A 59 -7.36 -25.04 -23.22
C GLU A 59 -7.46 -23.56 -22.82
N ALA A 60 -6.33 -22.84 -22.78
CA ALA A 60 -6.32 -21.42 -22.44
C ALA A 60 -6.78 -20.58 -23.63
N ASN A 61 -7.82 -19.76 -23.41
CA ASN A 61 -8.28 -18.77 -24.38
C ASN A 61 -7.58 -17.42 -24.21
N LEU A 62 -6.92 -17.22 -23.07
CA LEU A 62 -6.24 -15.98 -22.71
C LEU A 62 -4.87 -16.33 -22.15
N LEU A 63 -3.84 -15.65 -22.67
CA LEU A 63 -2.49 -15.75 -22.11
C LEU A 63 -2.06 -14.41 -21.56
N ILE A 64 -1.54 -14.44 -20.34
CA ILE A 64 -1.14 -13.26 -19.60
C ILE A 64 0.33 -13.41 -19.25
N LEU A 65 1.12 -12.42 -19.64
CA LEU A 65 2.56 -12.44 -19.37
C LEU A 65 2.82 -12.33 -17.86
N THR A 66 3.77 -13.12 -17.38
CA THR A 66 4.26 -13.00 -16.01
C THR A 66 4.96 -11.65 -15.83
N PRO A 67 4.72 -10.91 -14.73
CA PRO A 67 5.43 -9.68 -14.43
C PRO A 67 6.96 -9.87 -14.46
N THR A 68 7.71 -8.85 -14.89
CA THR A 68 9.17 -8.95 -15.05
C THR A 68 9.92 -9.04 -13.73
N ALA A 69 9.39 -8.49 -12.64
CA ALA A 69 10.02 -8.48 -11.32
C ALA A 69 10.43 -9.89 -10.81
N PRO A 70 9.54 -10.91 -10.73
CA PRO A 70 9.93 -12.26 -10.31
C PRO A 70 10.93 -12.93 -11.26
N ILE A 71 10.91 -12.60 -12.55
CA ILE A 71 11.87 -13.11 -13.53
C ILE A 71 13.26 -12.52 -13.24
N LYS A 72 13.36 -11.22 -13.00
CA LYS A 72 14.63 -10.57 -12.61
C LYS A 72 15.17 -11.13 -11.31
N GLU A 73 14.31 -11.31 -10.30
CA GLU A 73 14.70 -11.93 -9.03
C GLU A 73 15.21 -13.37 -9.24
N ARG A 74 14.59 -14.14 -10.14
CA ARG A 74 15.09 -15.48 -10.44
C ARG A 74 16.47 -15.44 -11.06
N ARG A 75 16.71 -14.50 -11.98
CA ARG A 75 18.00 -14.36 -12.68
C ARG A 75 19.15 -14.07 -11.73
N THR A 76 18.95 -13.23 -10.71
CA THR A 76 19.99 -12.95 -9.72
C THR A 76 20.35 -14.15 -8.82
N LYS A 77 19.45 -15.14 -8.72
CA LYS A 77 19.65 -16.36 -7.93
C LYS A 77 20.26 -17.52 -8.72
N LEU A 78 20.40 -17.40 -10.04
CA LEU A 78 20.94 -18.47 -10.89
C LEU A 78 22.48 -18.33 -10.99
N GLU A 79 23.18 -19.18 -10.24
CA GLU A 79 24.64 -19.22 -10.28
C GLU A 79 25.17 -19.57 -11.69
N GLY A 80 26.16 -18.79 -12.14
CA GLY A 80 26.80 -18.97 -13.44
C GLY A 80 25.94 -18.58 -14.65
N LEU A 81 24.85 -17.82 -14.45
CA LEU A 81 24.12 -17.19 -15.54
C LEU A 81 25.00 -16.09 -16.19
N PRO A 82 25.05 -15.96 -17.53
CA PRO A 82 25.85 -14.92 -18.18
C PRO A 82 25.43 -13.51 -17.76
N GLU A 83 26.38 -12.69 -17.32
CA GLU A 83 26.12 -11.33 -16.82
C GLU A 83 25.61 -10.38 -17.91
N ASN A 84 25.99 -10.64 -19.16
CA ASN A 84 25.59 -9.86 -20.33
C ASN A 84 24.25 -10.30 -20.94
N LEU A 85 23.50 -11.19 -20.29
CA LEU A 85 22.19 -11.63 -20.78
C LEU A 85 21.18 -10.45 -20.71
N PRO A 86 20.49 -10.09 -21.80
CA PRO A 86 19.50 -9.02 -21.79
C PRO A 86 18.29 -9.32 -20.90
N ASP A 87 17.58 -8.27 -20.47
CA ASP A 87 16.33 -8.37 -19.70
C ASP A 87 15.13 -8.82 -20.52
N ASP A 88 15.13 -8.51 -21.81
CA ASP A 88 14.03 -8.79 -22.71
C ASP A 88 14.31 -10.01 -23.60
N ILE A 89 14.29 -11.19 -22.98
CA ILE A 89 14.45 -12.49 -23.67
C ILE A 89 13.13 -13.28 -23.71
N ALA A 90 12.01 -12.59 -23.45
CA ALA A 90 10.67 -13.18 -23.40
C ALA A 90 10.28 -13.80 -24.74
N GLU A 91 10.62 -13.12 -25.84
CA GLU A 91 10.35 -13.59 -27.19
C GLU A 91 10.90 -15.00 -27.43
N GLY A 92 12.16 -15.25 -27.07
CA GLY A 92 12.78 -16.56 -27.20
C GLY A 92 12.10 -17.67 -26.37
N VAL A 93 11.37 -17.32 -25.31
CA VAL A 93 10.60 -18.30 -24.51
C VAL A 93 9.26 -18.61 -25.15
N TYR A 94 8.56 -17.60 -25.66
CA TYR A 94 7.19 -17.73 -26.14
C TYR A 94 7.10 -18.10 -27.62
N LEU A 95 8.17 -17.93 -28.41
CA LEU A 95 8.20 -18.21 -29.85
C LEU A 95 7.64 -19.61 -30.22
N PRO A 96 8.03 -20.73 -29.57
CA PRO A 96 7.49 -22.04 -29.92
C PRO A 96 6.00 -22.18 -29.67
N LEU A 97 5.47 -21.44 -28.70
CA LEU A 97 4.05 -21.49 -28.37
C LEU A 97 3.20 -20.88 -29.50
N TYR A 98 3.75 -19.91 -30.23
CA TYR A 98 3.16 -19.35 -31.44
C TYR A 98 3.29 -20.29 -32.65
N ASP A 99 4.51 -20.75 -32.93
CA ASP A 99 4.80 -21.57 -34.12
C ASP A 99 3.99 -22.86 -34.15
N GLU A 100 3.82 -23.49 -32.98
CA GLU A 100 3.08 -24.74 -32.84
C GLU A 100 1.56 -24.54 -32.63
N LYS A 101 1.08 -23.29 -32.71
CA LYS A 101 -0.32 -22.91 -32.48
C LYS A 101 -0.85 -23.41 -31.14
N TRP A 102 0.01 -23.54 -30.14
CA TRP A 102 -0.42 -23.84 -28.77
C TRP A 102 -1.10 -22.63 -28.14
N ILE A 103 -0.79 -21.45 -28.67
CA ILE A 103 -1.51 -20.21 -28.41
C ILE A 103 -2.47 -19.96 -29.57
N LEU A 104 -3.77 -20.07 -29.30
CA LEU A 104 -4.81 -19.79 -30.29
C LEU A 104 -5.24 -18.32 -30.33
N HIS A 105 -4.84 -17.52 -29.34
CA HIS A 105 -5.46 -16.23 -29.03
C HIS A 105 -4.44 -15.13 -28.66
N LYS A 106 -4.96 -13.92 -28.38
CA LYS A 106 -4.18 -12.74 -28.00
C LYS A 106 -3.41 -12.97 -26.69
N ILE A 107 -2.15 -12.55 -26.69
CA ILE A 107 -1.34 -12.42 -25.47
C ILE A 107 -1.58 -11.03 -24.88
N TRP A 108 -1.75 -10.99 -23.56
CA TRP A 108 -2.00 -9.80 -22.77
C TRP A 108 -0.79 -9.49 -21.88
N PRO A 109 -0.31 -8.24 -21.82
CA PRO A 109 0.84 -7.88 -21.00
C PRO A 109 0.54 -8.00 -19.51
N THR A 110 -0.67 -7.63 -19.08
CA THR A 110 -1.11 -7.74 -17.68
C THR A 110 -2.61 -8.06 -17.58
N LEU A 111 -3.03 -8.53 -16.40
CA LEU A 111 -4.44 -8.74 -16.06
C LEU A 111 -5.26 -7.45 -16.16
N GLU A 112 -4.67 -6.31 -15.78
CA GLU A 112 -5.34 -5.01 -15.84
C GLU A 112 -5.61 -4.58 -17.28
N TYR A 113 -4.64 -4.75 -18.18
CA TYR A 113 -4.82 -4.40 -19.59
C TYR A 113 -5.87 -5.31 -20.25
N LEU A 114 -5.87 -6.60 -19.92
CA LEU A 114 -6.93 -7.53 -20.32
C LEU A 114 -8.30 -7.07 -19.83
N GLY A 115 -8.43 -6.72 -18.54
CA GLY A 115 -9.69 -6.24 -17.96
C GLY A 115 -10.26 -5.05 -18.72
N LYS A 116 -9.43 -4.04 -18.98
CA LYS A 116 -9.83 -2.85 -19.74
C LYS A 116 -10.31 -3.19 -21.14
N ALA A 117 -9.58 -4.05 -21.85
CA ALA A 117 -9.96 -4.45 -23.20
C ALA A 117 -11.25 -5.29 -23.23
N LEU A 118 -11.46 -6.16 -22.24
CA LEU A 118 -12.73 -6.89 -22.09
C LEU A 118 -13.89 -5.94 -21.80
N ALA A 119 -13.69 -4.93 -20.94
CA ALA A 119 -14.68 -3.90 -20.68
C ALA A 119 -14.98 -3.04 -21.92
N ASP A 120 -13.97 -2.71 -22.73
CA ASP A 120 -14.16 -2.03 -24.03
C ASP A 120 -14.99 -2.88 -24.98
N GLN A 121 -14.66 -4.17 -25.11
CA GLN A 121 -15.41 -5.10 -25.96
C GLN A 121 -16.86 -5.24 -25.48
N HIS A 122 -17.08 -5.35 -24.18
CA HIS A 122 -18.41 -5.43 -23.59
C HIS A 122 -19.24 -4.17 -23.89
N ILE A 123 -18.66 -2.98 -23.76
CA ILE A 123 -19.35 -1.73 -24.06
C ILE A 123 -19.62 -1.57 -25.57
N GLN A 124 -18.66 -1.96 -26.42
CA GLN A 124 -18.85 -1.96 -27.87
C GLN A 124 -19.94 -2.94 -28.34
N SER A 125 -20.23 -3.99 -27.56
CA SER A 125 -21.32 -4.93 -27.84
C SER A 125 -22.70 -4.37 -27.53
N LYS A 126 -22.80 -3.26 -26.79
CA LYS A 126 -24.07 -2.63 -26.42
C LYS A 126 -24.61 -1.72 -27.52
N PRO A 127 -25.93 -1.41 -27.52
CA PRO A 127 -26.55 -0.54 -28.53
C PRO A 127 -25.90 0.84 -28.64
N LEU A 128 -26.20 1.54 -29.75
CA LEU A 128 -25.59 2.81 -30.19
C LEU A 128 -25.43 3.90 -29.12
N PHE A 129 -26.23 3.89 -28.05
CA PHE A 129 -26.17 4.82 -26.92
C PHE A 129 -24.81 4.90 -26.20
N TYR A 130 -23.91 3.94 -26.44
CA TYR A 130 -22.56 3.95 -25.85
C TYR A 130 -21.47 4.50 -26.78
N ARG A 131 -21.77 4.78 -28.06
CA ARG A 131 -20.72 5.16 -29.02
C ARG A 131 -20.16 6.56 -28.81
N ASP A 132 -20.91 7.46 -28.18
CA ASP A 132 -20.49 8.83 -27.89
C ASP A 132 -19.96 9.00 -26.47
N GLN A 133 -19.90 7.94 -25.66
CA GLN A 133 -19.49 8.04 -24.27
C GLN A 133 -17.96 8.06 -24.14
N ALA A 134 -17.44 9.07 -23.44
CA ALA A 134 -16.03 9.17 -23.09
C ALA A 134 -15.81 8.69 -21.65
N VAL A 135 -14.75 7.92 -21.41
CA VAL A 135 -14.35 7.50 -20.06
C VAL A 135 -13.74 8.69 -19.33
N GLN A 136 -14.38 9.14 -18.26
CA GLN A 136 -13.91 10.23 -17.39
C GLN A 136 -13.04 9.70 -16.25
N ARG A 137 -13.44 8.56 -15.65
CA ARG A 137 -12.68 7.89 -14.59
C ARG A 137 -12.58 6.41 -14.90
N GLU A 138 -11.42 5.82 -14.64
CA GLU A 138 -11.19 4.39 -14.79
C GLU A 138 -10.37 3.86 -13.60
N GLY A 139 -10.71 2.66 -13.15
CA GLY A 139 -9.91 1.88 -12.20
C GLY A 139 -10.00 0.40 -12.51
N VAL A 140 -9.00 -0.36 -12.08
CA VAL A 140 -9.02 -1.83 -12.14
C VAL A 140 -8.60 -2.38 -10.78
N LYS A 141 -9.32 -3.39 -10.30
CA LYS A 141 -8.99 -4.13 -9.08
C LYS A 141 -8.93 -5.62 -9.41
N LEU A 142 -7.88 -6.27 -8.94
CA LEU A 142 -7.67 -7.70 -9.10
C LEU A 142 -7.90 -8.40 -7.76
N GLU A 143 -8.63 -9.51 -7.79
CA GLU A 143 -8.83 -10.38 -6.63
C GLU A 143 -8.50 -11.81 -7.02
N PHE A 144 -7.70 -12.49 -6.20
CA PHE A 144 -7.21 -13.84 -6.46
C PHE A 144 -7.84 -14.82 -5.46
N HIS A 145 -8.44 -15.90 -5.95
CA HIS A 145 -9.08 -16.91 -5.11
C HIS A 145 -8.84 -18.32 -5.67
N ASN A 146 -8.07 -19.18 -4.98
CA ASN A 146 -7.90 -20.60 -5.32
C ASN A 146 -7.54 -20.94 -6.79
N GLY A 147 -6.81 -20.06 -7.48
CA GLY A 147 -6.46 -20.23 -8.91
C GLY A 147 -7.48 -19.60 -9.87
N GLU A 148 -8.50 -18.94 -9.34
CA GLU A 148 -9.37 -18.02 -10.06
C GLU A 148 -8.92 -16.59 -9.82
N VAL A 149 -9.20 -15.73 -10.79
CA VAL A 149 -8.88 -14.30 -10.75
C VAL A 149 -10.12 -13.54 -11.17
N ALA A 150 -10.62 -12.67 -10.30
CA ALA A 150 -11.65 -11.72 -10.65
C ALA A 150 -11.00 -10.37 -11.00
N ILE A 151 -11.31 -9.87 -12.19
CA ILE A 151 -10.89 -8.55 -12.67
C ILE A 151 -12.10 -7.64 -12.62
N ALA A 152 -12.12 -6.73 -11.63
CA ALA A 152 -13.15 -5.70 -11.53
C ALA A 152 -12.67 -4.41 -12.19
N VAL A 153 -13.37 -3.95 -13.21
CA VAL A 153 -13.11 -2.72 -13.96
C VAL A 153 -14.19 -1.71 -13.63
N PHE A 154 -13.78 -0.54 -13.18
CA PHE A 154 -14.64 0.56 -12.76
C PHE A 154 -14.52 1.68 -13.78
N ARG A 155 -15.63 2.12 -14.37
CA ARG A 155 -15.63 3.21 -15.34
C ARG A 155 -16.76 4.18 -15.10
N GLU A 156 -16.43 5.46 -15.13
CA GLU A 156 -17.41 6.54 -15.19
C GLU A 156 -17.39 7.13 -16.59
N TYR A 157 -18.53 7.06 -17.25
CA TYR A 157 -18.73 7.59 -18.60
C TYR A 157 -19.45 8.94 -18.54
N VAL A 158 -19.10 9.82 -19.45
CA VAL A 158 -19.84 11.06 -19.72
C VAL A 158 -20.26 11.04 -21.18
N SER A 159 -21.53 11.38 -21.45
CA SER A 159 -22.00 11.63 -22.81
C SER A 159 -21.87 13.13 -23.12
N PRO A 160 -20.98 13.54 -24.04
CA PRO A 160 -20.85 14.92 -24.46
C PRO A 160 -22.14 15.43 -25.11
N SER A 161 -22.86 14.58 -25.85
CA SER A 161 -24.09 14.95 -26.58
C SER A 161 -25.27 15.26 -25.64
N LEU A 162 -25.39 14.51 -24.53
CA LEU A 162 -26.41 14.75 -23.51
C LEU A 162 -26.08 15.93 -22.60
N THR A 163 -24.79 16.23 -22.42
CA THR A 163 -24.33 17.40 -21.65
C THR A 163 -24.77 18.70 -22.32
N LEU A 164 -24.72 18.75 -23.67
CA LEU A 164 -25.13 19.94 -24.44
C LEU A 164 -26.64 20.17 -24.47
N SER A 165 -27.45 19.10 -24.43
CA SER A 165 -28.90 19.19 -24.58
C SER A 165 -29.68 19.34 -23.27
N SER A 166 -29.16 18.81 -22.15
CA SER A 166 -29.90 18.75 -20.89
C SER A 166 -29.42 19.72 -19.80
N MET A 167 -28.34 20.49 -20.03
CA MET A 167 -27.64 21.29 -19.01
C MET A 167 -27.28 20.53 -17.72
N ARG A 168 -27.33 19.19 -17.72
CA ARG A 168 -26.90 18.33 -16.63
C ARG A 168 -25.81 17.40 -17.14
N ASN A 169 -24.73 17.27 -16.38
CA ASN A 169 -23.71 16.27 -16.64
C ASN A 169 -24.33 14.89 -16.41
N VAL A 170 -24.74 14.22 -17.48
CA VAL A 170 -25.22 12.84 -17.41
C VAL A 170 -23.98 11.96 -17.33
N THR A 171 -23.55 11.71 -16.10
CA THR A 171 -22.56 10.66 -15.80
C THR A 171 -23.25 9.30 -15.80
N ARG A 172 -22.48 8.25 -16.06
CA ARG A 172 -22.93 6.87 -15.89
C ARG A 172 -21.81 6.03 -15.30
N GLY A 173 -22.09 5.40 -14.18
CA GLY A 173 -21.20 4.41 -13.58
C GLY A 173 -21.42 3.04 -14.19
N VAL A 174 -20.32 2.39 -14.56
CA VAL A 174 -20.30 0.98 -15.00
C VAL A 174 -19.22 0.25 -14.21
N VAL A 175 -19.57 -0.91 -13.68
CA VAL A 175 -18.62 -1.85 -13.09
C VAL A 175 -18.75 -3.17 -13.82
N ASP A 176 -17.66 -3.65 -14.40
CA ASP A 176 -17.56 -4.96 -15.03
C ASP A 176 -16.66 -5.87 -14.20
N VAL A 177 -17.10 -7.10 -13.97
CA VAL A 177 -16.34 -8.11 -13.23
C VAL A 177 -16.17 -9.32 -14.12
N PHE A 178 -14.93 -9.60 -14.52
CA PHE A 178 -14.57 -10.76 -15.33
C PHE A 178 -13.93 -11.82 -14.43
N GLN A 179 -14.54 -12.99 -14.37
CA GLN A 179 -14.00 -14.14 -13.65
C GLN A 179 -13.16 -14.98 -14.59
N LEU A 180 -11.88 -15.12 -14.29
CA LEU A 180 -10.94 -15.95 -15.03
C LEU A 180 -10.59 -17.18 -14.21
N ARG A 181 -10.62 -18.35 -14.85
CA ARG A 181 -10.11 -19.59 -14.27
C ARG A 181 -8.77 -19.93 -14.89
N ARG A 182 -7.76 -20.14 -14.06
CA ARG A 182 -6.43 -20.60 -14.49
C ARG A 182 -6.51 -22.06 -14.92
N VAL A 183 -6.06 -22.35 -16.13
CA VAL A 183 -6.08 -23.71 -16.71
C VAL A 183 -4.70 -24.26 -16.98
N ALA A 184 -3.70 -23.39 -17.21
CA ALA A 184 -2.35 -23.81 -17.54
C ALA A 184 -1.31 -22.83 -17.00
N CYS A 185 -0.36 -23.32 -16.20
CA CYS A 185 0.67 -22.50 -15.57
C CYS A 185 0.10 -21.30 -14.79
N HIS A 186 0.88 -20.25 -14.57
CA HIS A 186 0.39 -18.95 -14.10
C HIS A 186 -0.01 -17.98 -15.23
N ILE A 187 0.04 -18.44 -16.48
CA ILE A 187 -0.13 -17.58 -17.66
C ILE A 187 -1.41 -17.88 -18.45
N GLY A 188 -1.94 -19.11 -18.39
CA GLY A 188 -3.07 -19.56 -19.20
C GLY A 188 -4.40 -19.56 -18.45
N TYR A 189 -5.36 -18.80 -18.99
CA TYR A 189 -6.68 -18.59 -18.39
C TYR A 189 -7.81 -18.83 -19.39
N VAL A 190 -8.99 -19.13 -18.86
CA VAL A 190 -10.27 -19.10 -19.57
C VAL A 190 -11.20 -18.10 -18.87
N LEU A 191 -11.97 -17.35 -19.65
CA LEU A 191 -13.05 -16.52 -19.12
C LEU A 191 -14.19 -17.43 -18.68
N ALA A 192 -14.44 -17.49 -17.37
CA ALA A 192 -15.44 -18.34 -16.76
C ALA A 192 -16.81 -17.66 -16.69
N ASP A 193 -16.84 -16.40 -16.26
CA ASP A 193 -18.08 -15.62 -16.13
C ASP A 193 -17.80 -14.11 -16.29
N HIS A 194 -18.87 -13.36 -16.55
CA HIS A 194 -18.85 -11.89 -16.63
C HIS A 194 -20.13 -11.32 -16.02
N HIS A 195 -19.97 -10.40 -15.07
CA HIS A 195 -21.07 -9.63 -14.50
C HIS A 195 -20.86 -8.15 -14.76
N SER A 196 -21.96 -7.44 -15.00
CA SER A 196 -21.95 -6.00 -15.18
C SER A 196 -23.03 -5.33 -14.34
N ALA A 197 -22.67 -4.22 -13.71
CA ALA A 197 -23.59 -3.36 -12.99
C ALA A 197 -23.46 -1.93 -13.50
N GLU A 198 -24.61 -1.33 -13.77
CA GLU A 198 -24.69 0.05 -14.22
C GLU A 198 -25.63 0.85 -13.32
N ALA A 199 -25.29 2.12 -13.12
CA ALA A 199 -26.07 3.10 -12.38
C ALA A 199 -25.77 4.54 -12.84
N GLU A 200 -26.51 5.52 -12.32
CA GLU A 200 -26.35 6.95 -12.62
C GLU A 200 -24.99 7.52 -12.18
N THR A 201 -24.36 6.90 -11.18
CA THR A 201 -23.02 7.28 -10.70
C THR A 201 -22.15 6.03 -10.52
N LEU A 202 -20.82 6.22 -10.55
CA LEU A 202 -19.89 5.11 -10.31
C LEU A 202 -20.07 4.50 -8.92
N ASP A 203 -20.29 5.31 -7.89
CA ASP A 203 -20.49 4.82 -6.52
C ASP A 203 -21.76 3.98 -6.41
N ALA A 204 -22.86 4.38 -7.06
CA ALA A 204 -24.08 3.59 -7.09
C ALA A 204 -23.89 2.26 -7.85
N ALA A 205 -23.11 2.26 -8.93
CA ALA A 205 -22.78 1.04 -9.68
C ALA A 205 -21.90 0.09 -8.84
N ILE A 206 -20.96 0.63 -8.06
CA ILE A 206 -20.14 -0.12 -7.11
C ILE A 206 -21.01 -0.77 -6.02
N VAL A 207 -21.95 -0.03 -5.43
CA VAL A 207 -22.87 -0.57 -4.41
C VAL A 207 -23.72 -1.69 -5.01
N LYS A 208 -24.30 -1.46 -6.19
CA LYS A 208 -25.10 -2.47 -6.91
C LYS A 208 -24.28 -3.72 -7.25
N MET A 209 -23.03 -3.56 -7.69
CA MET A 209 -22.13 -4.68 -7.95
C MET A 209 -21.79 -5.43 -6.65
N ARG A 210 -21.57 -4.73 -5.54
CA ARG A 210 -21.26 -5.35 -4.25
C ARG A 210 -22.33 -6.34 -3.80
N ASP A 211 -23.61 -6.02 -4.01
CA ASP A 211 -24.72 -6.89 -3.64
C ASP A 211 -24.74 -8.18 -4.48
N ILE A 212 -24.40 -8.07 -5.77
CA ILE A 212 -24.24 -9.22 -6.68
C ILE A 212 -23.00 -10.04 -6.29
N TYR A 213 -21.90 -9.35 -6.01
CA TYR A 213 -20.59 -9.94 -5.76
C TYR A 213 -20.51 -10.65 -4.40
N HIS A 214 -21.22 -10.16 -3.37
CA HIS A 214 -21.37 -10.89 -2.11
C HIS A 214 -22.06 -12.24 -2.29
N GLY A 215 -23.00 -12.36 -3.24
CA GLY A 215 -23.59 -13.65 -3.61
C GLY A 215 -22.57 -14.61 -4.25
N ILE A 216 -21.67 -14.06 -5.07
CA ILE A 216 -20.63 -14.82 -5.80
C ILE A 216 -19.50 -15.28 -4.86
N ILE A 217 -19.02 -14.42 -3.96
CA ILE A 217 -17.97 -14.79 -3.00
C ILE A 217 -18.52 -15.72 -1.90
N SER A 218 -19.76 -15.51 -1.43
CA SER A 218 -20.31 -16.31 -0.32
C SER A 218 -20.64 -17.75 -0.68
N SER A 219 -20.71 -18.09 -1.97
CA SER A 219 -20.84 -19.47 -2.45
C SER A 219 -19.51 -20.23 -2.58
N ALA A 220 -18.36 -19.55 -2.45
CA ALA A 220 -17.07 -20.23 -2.35
C ALA A 220 -16.89 -20.72 -0.90
N PRO A 221 -16.56 -22.02 -0.66
CA PRO A 221 -16.46 -22.55 0.69
C PRO A 221 -15.45 -21.75 1.51
N PHE A 222 -15.96 -21.12 2.58
CA PHE A 222 -15.20 -20.39 3.58
C PHE A 222 -14.09 -21.28 4.15
N PHE A 223 -12.83 -21.00 3.80
CA PHE A 223 -11.70 -21.40 4.61
C PHE A 223 -11.34 -20.24 5.53
N ASN A 224 -11.80 -20.34 6.78
CA ASN A 224 -11.07 -19.73 7.88
C ASN A 224 -9.66 -20.36 7.91
N ASP A 225 -8.66 -19.52 8.20
CA ASP A 225 -7.24 -19.86 8.42
C ASP A 225 -6.27 -19.81 7.22
N VAL A 226 -6.43 -18.84 6.31
CA VAL A 226 -5.28 -18.28 5.58
C VAL A 226 -5.19 -16.79 5.86
N PRO A 227 -4.08 -16.29 6.47
CA PRO A 227 -3.93 -14.86 6.71
C PRO A 227 -3.95 -14.12 5.36
N PRO A 228 -4.64 -12.96 5.27
CA PRO A 228 -4.80 -12.22 4.03
C PRO A 228 -3.44 -11.93 3.39
N PRO A 229 -3.33 -11.97 2.05
CA PRO A 229 -2.11 -11.60 1.36
C PRO A 229 -1.67 -10.20 1.83
N ALA A 230 -0.39 -10.06 2.15
CA ALA A 230 0.14 -8.83 2.73
C ALA A 230 -0.23 -7.64 1.82
N ALA A 231 -0.93 -6.66 2.37
CA ALA A 231 -1.35 -5.47 1.64
C ALA A 231 -0.15 -4.87 0.86
N PRO A 232 -0.33 -4.48 -0.41
CA PRO A 232 0.73 -4.01 -1.28
C PRO A 232 1.59 -2.95 -0.58
N GLU A 233 2.89 -2.97 -0.84
CA GLU A 233 3.81 -1.99 -0.25
C GLU A 233 3.47 -0.60 -0.80
N PRO A 234 3.21 0.40 0.07
CA PRO A 234 2.87 1.72 -0.40
C PRO A 234 4.08 2.34 -1.11
N THR A 235 3.85 3.01 -2.23
CA THR A 235 4.92 3.70 -2.97
C THR A 235 5.52 4.85 -2.14
N PHE A 236 6.68 5.37 -2.53
CA PHE A 236 7.27 6.52 -1.82
C PHE A 236 6.33 7.74 -1.85
N GLY A 237 5.70 8.02 -3.00
CA GLY A 237 4.72 9.10 -3.14
C GLY A 237 3.52 8.94 -2.19
N GLU A 238 2.96 7.73 -2.10
CA GLU A 238 1.87 7.43 -1.17
C GLU A 238 2.29 7.53 0.31
N TRP A 239 3.51 7.10 0.62
CA TRP A 239 4.08 7.23 1.96
C TRP A 239 4.32 8.71 2.33
N LEU A 240 4.81 9.51 1.38
CA LEU A 240 5.10 10.92 1.56
C LEU A 240 3.81 11.74 1.72
N ALA A 241 2.75 11.41 0.97
CA ALA A 241 1.43 12.03 1.09
C ALA A 241 0.84 11.93 2.51
N LYS A 242 1.20 10.89 3.28
CA LYS A 242 0.80 10.74 4.69
C LYS A 242 1.51 11.71 5.63
N GLN A 243 2.60 12.35 5.20
CA GLN A 243 3.38 13.30 5.98
C GLN A 243 2.95 14.76 5.77
N LYS A 244 1.95 15.02 4.91
CA LYS A 244 1.54 16.37 4.52
C LYS A 244 1.12 17.29 5.66
N ASN A 245 0.67 16.77 6.80
CA ASN A 245 0.19 17.58 7.93
C ASN A 245 1.29 17.92 8.95
N ARG A 246 2.56 17.63 8.65
CA ARG A 246 3.66 17.91 9.57
C ARG A 246 4.18 19.33 9.37
N ASP A 247 4.31 20.08 10.45
CA ASP A 247 5.02 21.36 10.45
C ASP A 247 6.52 21.11 10.55
N SER A 248 7.14 20.71 9.43
CA SER A 248 8.55 20.35 9.33
C SER A 248 9.00 20.36 7.87
N PRO A 249 10.31 20.38 7.57
CA PRO A 249 10.79 20.31 6.18
C PRO A 249 10.23 19.11 5.39
N LEU A 250 9.97 17.97 6.06
CA LEU A 250 9.35 16.80 5.45
C LEU A 250 7.89 17.06 5.03
N GLY A 251 7.15 17.83 5.82
CA GLY A 251 5.79 18.22 5.50
C GLY A 251 5.75 19.27 4.39
N ASP A 252 6.66 20.24 4.42
CA ASP A 252 6.84 21.21 3.32
C ASP A 252 7.19 20.49 2.01
N LEU A 253 8.09 19.49 2.07
CA LEU A 253 8.38 18.62 0.94
C LEU A 253 7.10 17.88 0.51
N ALA A 254 6.40 17.20 1.41
CA ALA A 254 5.17 16.46 1.06
C ALA A 254 4.09 17.34 0.42
N GLN A 255 3.95 18.59 0.84
CA GLN A 255 3.02 19.58 0.28
C GLN A 255 3.54 20.28 -0.98
N LYS A 256 4.76 19.99 -1.44
CA LYS A 256 5.46 20.72 -2.51
C LYS A 256 5.49 22.23 -2.29
N ARG A 257 5.66 22.67 -1.04
CA ARG A 257 5.66 24.11 -0.70
C ARG A 257 6.88 24.79 -1.32
N GLY A 258 6.65 25.81 -2.15
CA GLY A 258 7.70 26.54 -2.86
C GLY A 258 8.15 25.92 -4.19
N PHE A 259 7.48 24.86 -4.66
CA PHE A 259 7.70 24.30 -5.99
C PHE A 259 6.92 25.10 -7.03
N LYS A 260 7.44 25.16 -8.27
CA LYS A 260 6.70 25.75 -9.41
C LYS A 260 5.59 24.83 -9.90
N ASP A 261 5.79 23.53 -9.79
CA ASP A 261 4.80 22.50 -10.10
C ASP A 261 3.74 22.44 -8.99
N ARG A 262 2.50 22.78 -9.32
CA ARG A 262 1.34 22.79 -8.41
C ARG A 262 0.53 21.50 -8.44
N THR A 263 1.03 20.44 -9.08
CA THR A 263 0.33 19.15 -9.06
C THR A 263 0.33 18.56 -7.65
N ASP A 264 -0.85 18.19 -7.16
CA ASP A 264 -1.02 17.60 -5.82
C ASP A 264 -0.34 16.22 -5.69
N ASN A 265 -0.10 15.55 -6.82
CA ASN A 265 0.45 14.20 -6.84
C ASN A 265 1.96 14.21 -7.03
N TRP A 266 2.67 13.46 -6.19
CA TRP A 266 4.06 13.13 -6.43
C TRP A 266 4.15 12.12 -7.58
N PRO A 267 5.13 12.27 -8.49
CA PRO A 267 5.37 11.26 -9.51
C PRO A 267 5.71 9.92 -8.85
N ASN A 268 5.37 8.82 -9.51
CA ASN A 268 5.67 7.47 -9.04
C ASN A 268 6.97 7.00 -9.69
N TYR A 269 8.09 7.10 -8.97
CA TYR A 269 9.39 6.64 -9.42
C TYR A 269 9.92 5.52 -8.51
N ASP A 270 10.72 4.63 -9.09
CA ASP A 270 11.25 3.46 -8.39
C ASP A 270 12.52 3.76 -7.58
N GLY A 271 13.17 4.92 -7.81
CA GLY A 271 14.49 5.24 -7.27
C GLY A 271 14.61 6.67 -6.72
N GLU A 272 15.57 6.87 -5.82
CA GLU A 272 15.87 8.16 -5.19
C GLU A 272 16.36 9.18 -6.21
N GLU A 273 17.15 8.70 -7.16
CA GLU A 273 17.81 9.49 -8.20
C GLU A 273 16.79 10.17 -9.11
N ALA A 274 15.71 9.47 -9.46
CA ALA A 274 14.62 10.01 -10.27
C ALA A 274 13.85 11.12 -9.53
N TYR A 275 13.66 10.98 -8.21
CA TYR A 275 13.10 12.05 -7.40
C TYR A 275 14.07 13.23 -7.28
N ASP A 276 15.38 12.99 -7.15
CA ASP A 276 16.40 14.05 -7.14
C ASP A 276 16.44 14.83 -8.46
N GLU A 277 16.32 14.13 -9.59
CA GLU A 277 16.22 14.74 -10.92
C GLU A 277 14.94 15.57 -11.07
N TYR A 278 13.80 15.04 -10.60
CA TYR A 278 12.55 15.79 -10.56
C TYR A 278 12.67 17.07 -9.72
N LEU A 279 13.36 17.04 -8.57
CA LEU A 279 13.61 18.24 -7.76
C LEU A 279 14.44 19.30 -8.52
N LYS A 280 15.41 18.88 -9.35
CA LYS A 280 16.20 19.81 -10.18
C LYS A 280 15.33 20.47 -11.25
N LEU A 281 14.52 19.67 -11.95
CA LEU A 281 13.67 20.15 -13.05
C LEU A 281 12.54 21.05 -12.54
N SER A 282 12.00 20.77 -11.35
CA SER A 282 10.88 21.51 -10.76
C SER A 282 11.28 22.83 -10.05
N ASN A 283 12.57 23.21 -10.09
CA ASN A 283 13.12 24.36 -9.36
C ASN A 283 12.78 24.31 -7.86
N ALA A 284 12.98 23.16 -7.22
CA ALA A 284 12.67 22.98 -5.81
C ALA A 284 13.48 23.95 -4.91
N PRO A 285 12.91 24.39 -3.76
CA PRO A 285 13.58 25.32 -2.86
C PRO A 285 14.87 24.73 -2.26
N MET A 286 15.79 25.62 -1.87
CA MET A 286 17.05 25.24 -1.23
C MET A 286 16.76 24.42 0.03
N GLY A 287 17.34 23.21 0.13
CA GLY A 287 17.10 22.27 1.23
C GLY A 287 16.08 21.16 0.93
N ALA A 288 15.30 21.24 -0.15
CA ALA A 288 14.39 20.17 -0.56
C ALA A 288 15.12 18.85 -0.84
N ARG A 289 16.30 18.91 -1.49
CA ARG A 289 17.13 17.73 -1.81
C ARG A 289 17.65 17.03 -0.55
N ALA A 290 18.20 17.78 0.40
CA ALA A 290 18.65 17.23 1.69
C ALA A 290 17.50 16.63 2.50
N THR A 291 16.29 17.19 2.36
CA THR A 291 15.07 16.67 2.98
C THR A 291 14.60 15.39 2.30
N LEU A 292 14.65 15.32 0.96
CA LEU A 292 14.33 14.12 0.18
C LEU A 292 15.23 12.94 0.59
N GLU A 293 16.54 13.15 0.70
CA GLU A 293 17.48 12.09 1.12
C GLU A 293 17.12 11.53 2.51
N LYS A 294 16.81 12.42 3.47
CA LYS A 294 16.35 12.02 4.81
C LYS A 294 15.00 11.30 4.77
N ALA A 295 14.08 11.77 3.94
CA ALA A 295 12.76 11.16 3.74
C ALA A 295 12.89 9.75 3.16
N TRP A 296 13.75 9.57 2.16
CA TRP A 296 14.01 8.30 1.50
C TRP A 296 14.64 7.27 2.44
N LYS A 297 15.63 7.68 3.25
CA LYS A 297 16.18 6.85 4.33
C LYS A 297 15.10 6.40 5.32
N THR A 298 14.18 7.29 5.69
CA THR A 298 13.07 6.99 6.59
C THR A 298 12.07 6.02 5.95
N TYR A 299 11.78 6.18 4.66
CA TYR A 299 10.93 5.29 3.89
C TYR A 299 11.51 3.87 3.77
N LYS A 300 12.81 3.74 3.42
CA LYS A 300 13.51 2.44 3.43
C LYS A 300 13.46 1.76 4.81
N ALA A 301 13.65 2.53 5.88
CA ALA A 301 13.51 2.01 7.25
C ALA A 301 12.07 1.57 7.57
N PHE A 302 11.06 2.27 7.04
CA PHE A 302 9.66 1.89 7.16
C PHE A 302 9.36 0.55 6.45
N LEU A 303 9.82 0.37 5.21
CA LEU A 303 9.69 -0.90 4.47
C LEU A 303 10.36 -2.05 5.22
N LYS A 304 11.60 -1.84 5.70
CA LYS A 304 12.34 -2.84 6.49
C LYS A 304 11.60 -3.25 7.76
N ARG A 305 10.93 -2.31 8.45
CA ARG A 305 10.10 -2.60 9.63
C ARG A 305 8.82 -3.37 9.29
N LYS A 306 8.27 -3.17 8.10
CA LYS A 306 7.06 -3.87 7.61
C LYS A 306 7.37 -5.32 7.21
N GLN A 307 8.53 -5.54 6.56
CA GLN A 307 9.05 -6.86 6.17
C GLN A 307 9.68 -7.63 7.34
N SER A 308 10.13 -6.88 8.35
CA SER A 308 10.38 -7.34 9.71
C SER A 308 9.31 -8.34 10.18
N PRO A 309 9.46 -9.68 10.29
CA PRO A 309 8.46 -10.46 11.00
C PRO A 309 8.37 -9.81 12.38
N LYS A 310 7.20 -9.19 12.67
CA LYS A 310 6.99 -8.57 13.97
C LYS A 310 7.37 -9.66 14.96
N PRO A 311 8.39 -9.45 15.82
CA PRO A 311 8.69 -10.45 16.84
C PRO A 311 7.35 -10.72 17.48
N SER A 312 6.89 -11.98 17.35
CA SER A 312 5.57 -12.37 17.77
C SER A 312 5.41 -11.75 19.14
N LYS A 313 4.48 -10.81 19.28
CA LYS A 313 4.01 -10.43 20.60
C LYS A 313 3.32 -11.70 21.09
N GLY A 314 4.10 -12.65 21.56
CA GLY A 314 3.70 -13.56 22.60
C GLY A 314 3.19 -12.62 23.66
N SER A 315 1.87 -12.56 23.75
CA SER A 315 1.15 -12.04 24.89
C SER A 315 1.45 -12.95 26.07
N LEU A 316 2.70 -12.98 26.51
CA LEU A 316 2.93 -12.84 27.93
C LEU A 316 2.29 -11.48 28.23
N LYS A 317 1.04 -11.52 28.71
CA LYS A 317 0.45 -10.42 29.47
C LYS A 317 1.62 -9.89 30.30
N PRO A 318 2.03 -8.60 30.17
CA PRO A 318 2.93 -8.07 31.16
C PRO A 318 2.23 -8.36 32.47
N VAL A 319 2.85 -9.21 33.30
CA VAL A 319 2.50 -9.39 34.70
C VAL A 319 2.07 -8.02 35.15
N SER A 320 0.77 -7.85 35.42
CA SER A 320 0.11 -6.57 35.57
C SER A 320 1.09 -5.66 36.31
N LYS A 321 1.78 -4.78 35.58
CA LYS A 321 2.63 -3.80 36.23
C LYS A 321 1.61 -3.04 37.04
N LYS A 322 1.63 -3.26 38.37
CA LYS A 322 0.72 -2.64 39.32
C LYS A 322 0.53 -1.23 38.82
N HIS A 323 -0.69 -0.94 38.38
CA HIS A 323 -1.02 0.27 37.66
C HIS A 323 -0.40 1.41 38.45
N ASP A 324 0.70 2.00 37.95
CA ASP A 324 1.41 3.05 38.69
C ASP A 324 0.39 4.17 38.77
N PRO A 325 -0.20 4.45 39.94
CA PRO A 325 -1.42 5.25 40.04
C PRO A 325 -1.15 6.73 39.68
N ARG A 326 0.12 7.08 39.41
CA ARG A 326 0.59 8.44 39.20
C ARG A 326 1.32 8.58 37.86
N ALA A 327 0.66 8.16 36.79
CA ALA A 327 1.09 8.48 35.42
C ALA A 327 0.72 9.93 35.06
N ILE A 328 1.41 10.55 34.11
CA ILE A 328 1.02 11.86 33.57
C ILE A 328 -0.39 11.77 32.97
N VAL A 329 -1.27 12.69 33.35
CA VAL A 329 -2.68 12.71 32.89
C VAL A 329 -2.90 13.86 31.93
N PHE A 330 -3.59 13.58 30.81
CA PHE A 330 -4.00 14.60 29.85
C PHE A 330 -5.49 14.90 30.05
N VAL A 331 -5.80 16.12 30.46
CA VAL A 331 -7.18 16.56 30.72
C VAL A 331 -7.66 17.37 29.52
N LYS A 332 -8.81 16.99 28.97
CA LYS A 332 -9.40 17.67 27.79
C LYS A 332 -10.39 18.74 28.24
N ASN A 333 -10.51 19.81 27.44
CA ASN A 333 -11.54 20.86 27.58
C ASN A 333 -11.50 21.65 28.90
N THR A 334 -10.33 21.79 29.52
CA THR A 334 -10.13 22.62 30.71
C THR A 334 -10.18 24.10 30.35
N LYS A 335 -10.95 24.88 31.12
CA LYS A 335 -10.97 26.35 31.06
C LYS A 335 -10.17 26.90 32.24
N PRO A 336 -9.08 27.66 32.01
CA PRO A 336 -8.30 28.23 33.09
C PRO A 336 -9.11 29.10 34.04
N LEU A 337 -8.86 28.95 35.34
CA LEU A 337 -9.49 29.80 36.35
C LEU A 337 -8.55 30.95 36.71
N HIS A 338 -9.10 32.17 36.72
CA HIS A 338 -8.37 33.38 37.12
C HIS A 338 -7.89 33.28 38.58
N HIS A 339 -6.67 33.75 38.89
CA HIS A 339 -6.02 33.55 40.19
C HIS A 339 -6.85 34.02 41.38
N SER A 340 -7.57 35.13 41.26
CA SER A 340 -8.45 35.66 42.32
C SER A 340 -9.63 34.74 42.69
N LYS A 341 -9.95 33.74 41.85
CA LYS A 341 -11.03 32.78 42.08
C LYS A 341 -10.53 31.41 42.51
N ARG A 342 -9.21 31.22 42.63
CA ARG A 342 -8.61 29.93 43.01
C ARG A 342 -8.66 29.78 44.53
N THR A 343 -8.97 28.57 45.00
CA THR A 343 -8.95 28.21 46.42
C THR A 343 -7.59 27.66 46.80
N ILE A 344 -7.09 27.84 48.01
CA ILE A 344 -5.81 27.24 48.43
C ILE A 344 -6.09 25.88 49.08
N GLU A 345 -5.43 24.82 48.60
CA GLU A 345 -5.39 23.52 49.27
C GLU A 345 -4.18 23.47 50.20
N GLN A 346 -4.35 22.92 51.40
CA GLN A 346 -3.27 22.76 52.38
C GLN A 346 -2.59 21.41 52.17
N PHE A 347 -1.30 21.44 51.83
CA PHE A 347 -0.45 20.26 51.73
C PHE A 347 0.63 20.31 52.80
N VAL A 348 1.07 19.13 53.25
CA VAL A 348 2.24 18.98 54.11
C VAL A 348 3.40 18.31 53.35
N ALA A 349 4.62 18.47 53.87
CA ALA A 349 5.80 17.81 53.32
C ALA A 349 5.58 16.28 53.21
N GLY A 350 5.83 15.74 52.02
CA GLY A 350 5.60 14.33 51.68
C GLY A 350 4.31 14.08 50.89
N ASP A 351 3.38 15.04 50.86
CA ASP A 351 2.10 14.87 50.17
C ASP A 351 2.25 14.71 48.67
N LYS A 352 1.30 13.96 48.11
CA LYS A 352 1.21 13.65 46.69
C LYS A 352 0.23 14.61 46.02
N ALA A 353 0.75 15.43 45.11
CA ALA A 353 -0.04 16.43 44.39
C ALA A 353 0.22 16.41 42.88
N TRP A 354 -0.46 17.30 42.18
CA TRP A 354 -0.39 17.50 40.74
C TRP A 354 -0.18 18.98 40.44
N ILE A 355 0.59 19.25 39.39
CA ILE A 355 0.75 20.58 38.81
C ILE A 355 0.45 20.55 37.31
N SER A 356 0.22 21.71 36.71
CA SER A 356 0.19 21.84 35.26
C SER A 356 0.89 23.13 34.84
N TRP A 357 1.74 23.05 33.84
CA TRP A 357 2.39 24.23 33.23
C TRP A 357 1.54 24.83 32.10
N GLU A 358 0.80 23.98 31.37
CA GLU A 358 0.13 24.36 30.11
C GLU A 358 -1.40 24.25 30.20
N GLY A 359 -1.94 23.86 31.36
CA GLY A 359 -3.37 23.69 31.58
C GLY A 359 -4.04 22.50 30.89
N ARG A 360 -3.28 21.66 30.16
CA ARG A 360 -3.79 20.44 29.49
C ARG A 360 -3.15 19.14 29.98
N LYS A 361 -2.03 19.25 30.70
CA LYS A 361 -1.20 18.12 31.12
C LYS A 361 -0.92 18.25 32.61
N ALA A 362 -1.42 17.30 33.38
CA ALA A 362 -1.17 17.22 34.81
C ALA A 362 0.04 16.32 35.09
N ILE A 363 0.96 16.84 35.88
CA ILE A 363 2.23 16.20 36.21
C ILE A 363 2.23 15.85 37.70
N PRO A 364 2.52 14.58 38.06
CA PRO A 364 2.56 14.17 39.45
C PRO A 364 3.83 14.70 40.13
N VAL A 365 3.65 15.24 41.34
CA VAL A 365 4.72 15.79 42.17
C VAL A 365 4.62 15.26 43.61
N THR A 366 5.71 15.41 44.37
CA THR A 366 5.73 15.28 45.84
C THR A 366 6.09 16.62 46.46
N VAL A 367 5.25 17.13 47.36
CA VAL A 367 5.55 18.34 48.13
C VAL A 367 6.73 18.05 49.06
N LEU A 368 7.74 18.90 49.07
CA LEU A 368 8.93 18.78 49.91
C LEU A 368 8.86 19.71 51.10
N GLU A 369 8.53 20.98 50.86
CA GLU A 369 8.47 22.02 51.88
C GLU A 369 7.26 22.92 51.63
N THR A 370 6.75 23.50 52.70
CA THR A 370 5.62 24.42 52.68
C THR A 370 6.01 25.67 53.43
N ASP A 371 5.90 26.81 52.76
CA ASP A 371 6.12 28.13 53.31
C ASP A 371 4.78 28.89 53.35
N GLU A 372 4.75 30.06 53.97
CA GLU A 372 3.53 30.89 54.10
C GLU A 372 2.93 31.29 52.75
N PHE A 373 3.74 31.31 51.68
CA PHE A 373 3.33 31.80 50.36
C PHE A 373 3.54 30.80 49.21
N SER A 374 4.21 29.68 49.45
CA SER A 374 4.62 28.78 48.36
C SER A 374 4.79 27.33 48.77
N TYR A 375 4.71 26.45 47.76
CA TYR A 375 5.07 25.05 47.87
C TYR A 375 6.34 24.77 47.08
N THR A 376 7.33 24.17 47.74
CA THR A 376 8.47 23.55 47.06
C THR A 376 8.16 22.06 46.85
N PHE A 377 8.28 21.56 45.63
CA PHE A 377 7.98 20.17 45.29
C PHE A 377 9.01 19.58 44.34
N LYS A 378 9.08 18.24 44.29
CA LYS A 378 9.85 17.48 43.29
C LYS A 378 8.95 16.84 42.24
N ILE A 379 9.37 16.91 40.98
CA ILE A 379 8.68 16.26 39.86
C ILE A 379 8.91 14.74 39.90
N GLU A 380 7.85 13.94 39.72
CA GLU A 380 7.97 12.47 39.64
C GLU A 380 8.08 11.96 38.19
N ARG A 381 7.50 12.70 37.23
CA ARG A 381 7.44 12.38 35.80
C ARG A 381 7.37 13.66 34.94
N PRO A 382 7.80 13.66 33.67
CA PRO A 382 8.43 12.55 32.94
C PRO A 382 9.79 12.21 33.52
N LEU A 383 10.31 10.99 33.28
CA LEU A 383 11.58 10.51 33.87
C LEU A 383 12.78 11.43 33.58
N LYS A 384 12.73 12.20 32.49
CA LYS A 384 13.78 13.16 32.12
C LYS A 384 13.88 14.36 33.07
N SER A 385 12.78 14.69 33.75
CA SER A 385 12.67 15.81 34.69
C SER A 385 12.36 15.31 36.11
N ALA A 386 12.45 13.99 36.34
CA ALA A 386 12.13 13.42 37.63
C ALA A 386 13.25 13.78 38.62
N GLY A 387 12.86 14.38 39.75
CA GLY A 387 13.79 14.91 40.77
C GLY A 387 13.99 16.42 40.70
N ASP A 388 13.62 17.07 39.59
CA ASP A 388 13.70 18.53 39.48
C ASP A 388 12.80 19.18 40.53
N GLN A 389 13.33 20.22 41.18
CA GLN A 389 12.64 20.95 42.23
C GLN A 389 12.16 22.30 41.72
N HIS A 390 10.94 22.66 42.09
CA HIS A 390 10.34 23.93 41.73
C HIS A 390 9.58 24.49 42.93
N ASN A 391 9.49 25.81 42.98
CA ASN A 391 8.72 26.55 43.96
C ASN A 391 7.60 27.32 43.22
N VAL A 392 6.36 27.15 43.66
CA VAL A 392 5.17 27.77 43.04
C VAL A 392 4.20 28.26 44.12
N LYS A 393 3.23 29.09 43.74
CA LYS A 393 2.24 29.64 44.68
C LYS A 393 1.32 28.55 45.22
N LEU A 394 0.76 28.77 46.41
CA LEU A 394 -0.09 27.78 47.10
C LEU A 394 -1.32 27.35 46.28
N ASP A 395 -1.84 28.22 45.40
CA ASP A 395 -2.99 27.95 44.55
C ASP A 395 -2.64 27.17 43.25
N GLU A 396 -1.38 26.81 43.02
CA GLU A 396 -0.95 26.17 41.77
C GLU A 396 -0.67 24.66 41.93
N VAL A 397 -0.63 24.17 43.17
CA VAL A 397 -0.48 22.74 43.52
C VAL A 397 -1.84 22.15 43.91
N ARG A 398 -2.21 21.00 43.34
CA ARG A 398 -3.58 20.45 43.46
C ARG A 398 -3.63 18.95 43.73
N SER A 399 -4.66 18.52 44.45
CA SER A 399 -4.88 17.10 44.78
C SER A 399 -5.31 16.25 43.59
N THR A 400 -5.91 16.86 42.55
CA THR A 400 -6.39 16.16 41.35
C THR A 400 -5.79 16.72 40.05
N PRO A 401 -5.64 15.87 39.01
CA PRO A 401 -5.20 16.29 37.68
C PRO A 401 -6.04 17.41 37.06
N GLU A 402 -7.36 17.34 37.21
CA GLU A 402 -8.31 18.28 36.63
C GLU A 402 -8.13 19.67 37.24
N LEU A 403 -8.03 19.75 38.57
CA LEU A 403 -7.79 21.00 39.27
C LEU A 403 -6.42 21.58 38.93
N ALA A 404 -5.38 20.73 38.83
CA ALA A 404 -4.05 21.19 38.44
C ALA A 404 -4.05 21.84 37.05
N CYS A 405 -4.81 21.29 36.11
CA CYS A 405 -4.96 21.85 34.77
C CYS A 405 -5.81 23.13 34.73
N ILE A 406 -6.85 23.23 35.56
CA ILE A 406 -7.67 24.45 35.68
C ILE A 406 -6.85 25.59 36.31
N ASN A 407 -6.06 25.27 37.34
CA ASN A 407 -5.23 26.19 38.12
C ASN A 407 -3.75 26.10 37.73
N HIS A 408 -3.48 25.98 36.43
CA HIS A 408 -2.12 25.87 35.93
C HIS A 408 -1.26 27.07 36.34
N ILE A 409 0.04 26.82 36.42
CA ILE A 409 1.04 27.78 36.89
C ILE A 409 1.08 28.98 35.95
N THR A 410 1.01 30.17 36.55
CA THR A 410 1.00 31.46 35.84
C THR A 410 2.25 32.25 36.18
N PHE A 411 3.11 32.49 35.18
CA PHE A 411 4.34 33.27 35.30
C PHE A 411 4.09 34.77 35.20
#